data_AF-A0AAN6MC10-F1
#
_entry.id   AF-A0AAN6MC10-F1
#
_cell.length_a   1.000
_cell.length_b   1.000
_cell.length_c   1.000
_cell.angle_alpha   90.00
_cell.angle_beta   90.00
_cell.angle_gamma   90.00
#
_symmetry.space_group_name_H-M   'P 1'
#
loop_
_entity.id
_entity.type
_entity.pdbx_description
1 polymer ?
#
loop_
_entity_poly.entity_id
_entity_poly.type
_entity_poly.pdbx_seq_one_letter_code
_entity_poly.pdbx_strand_id
1 'polypeptide(L)' 'MKFTIATVLALAAVAVAYPSVDSNAPVRRQNVVSNIDVQVPAMTDASGNVIPFDATKVYQDATAKGL' A
#
# COMPACT_ATOMS: atom_id res chain seq x y z
N MET A 1 36.47 20.04 -13.81
CA MET A 1 35.39 20.12 -14.82
C MET A 1 34.63 18.81 -15.00
N LYS A 2 35.29 17.66 -15.27
CA LYS A 2 34.60 16.36 -15.47
C LYS A 2 33.72 15.93 -14.28
N PHE A 3 34.23 16.07 -13.05
CA PHE A 3 33.48 15.72 -11.83
C PHE A 3 32.33 16.68 -11.56
N THR A 4 32.50 17.97 -11.82
CA THR A 4 31.44 18.98 -11.69
C THR A 4 30.25 18.66 -12.59
N ILE A 5 30.51 18.29 -13.85
CA ILE A 5 29.46 17.89 -14.80
C ILE A 5 28.73 16.63 -14.32
N ALA A 6 29.46 15.62 -13.86
CA ALA A 6 28.87 14.40 -13.31
C ALA A 6 27.99 14.68 -12.08
N THR A 7 28.38 15.63 -11.23
CA THR A 7 27.63 15.98 -10.01
C THR A 7 26.30 16.66 -10.36
N VAL A 8 26.33 17.59 -11.32
CA VAL A 8 25.12 18.28 -11.80
C VAL A 8 24.16 17.31 -12.50
N LEU A 9 24.70 16.38 -13.31
CA LEU A 9 23.89 15.39 -14.01
C LEU A 9 23.23 14.41 -13.03
N ALA A 10 23.95 13.98 -11.99
CA ALA A 10 23.41 13.13 -10.94
C ALA A 10 22.27 13.83 -10.16
N LEU A 11 22.43 15.12 -9.87
CA LEU A 11 21.39 15.91 -9.19
C LEU A 11 20.13 16.05 -10.06
N ALA A 12 20.31 16.32 -11.36
CA ALA A 12 19.20 16.40 -12.31
C ALA A 12 18.46 15.06 -12.45
N ALA A 13 19.19 13.94 -12.50
CA ALA A 13 18.59 12.61 -12.58
C ALA A 13 17.71 12.29 -11.36
N VAL A 14 18.16 12.64 -10.15
CA VAL A 14 17.36 12.47 -8.93
C VAL A 14 16.09 13.30 -8.95
N ALA A 15 16.17 14.55 -9.42
CA ALA A 15 15.00 15.44 -9.50
C ALA A 15 13.92 14.92 -10.47
N VAL A 16 14.33 14.29 -11.58
CA VAL A 16 13.40 13.71 -12.57
C VAL A 16 12.89 12.34 -12.15
N ALA A 17 13.71 11.54 -11.46
CA ALA A 17 13.34 10.21 -10.97
C ALA A 17 12.52 10.25 -9.67
N TYR A 18 12.46 11.40 -8.99
CA TYR A 18 11.66 11.52 -7.79
C TYR A 18 10.18 11.33 -8.15
N PRO A 19 9.49 10.32 -7.59
CA PRO A 19 8.09 10.14 -7.87
C PRO A 19 7.34 11.38 -7.42
N SER A 20 6.53 11.96 -8.30
CA SER A 20 5.61 13.05 -7.98
C SER A 20 4.53 12.51 -7.03
N VAL A 21 4.87 12.35 -5.77
CA VAL A 21 3.92 12.06 -4.71
C VAL A 21 3.29 13.39 -4.36
N ASP A 22 1.97 13.49 -4.54
CA ASP A 22 1.22 14.63 -4.03
C ASP A 22 1.49 14.70 -2.52
N SER A 23 1.99 15.84 -2.04
CA SER A 23 2.34 16.04 -0.63
C SER A 23 1.11 15.98 0.27
N ASN A 24 -0.07 16.17 -0.33
CA ASN A 24 -1.39 16.00 0.24
C ASN A 24 -2.09 14.73 -0.27
N ALA A 25 -1.39 13.84 -1.00
CA ALA A 25 -1.93 12.54 -1.33
C ALA A 25 -2.35 11.92 0.01
N PRO A 26 -3.64 11.64 0.22
CA PRO A 26 -4.02 10.92 1.41
C PRO A 26 -3.23 9.63 1.38
N VAL A 27 -2.29 9.46 2.32
CA VAL A 27 -1.80 8.14 2.67
C VAL A 27 -3.08 7.34 2.78
N ARG A 28 -3.24 6.28 1.96
CA ARG A 28 -4.36 5.34 2.06
C ARG A 28 -4.23 4.69 3.44
N ARG A 29 -4.60 5.44 4.47
CA ARG A 29 -4.86 4.96 5.80
C ARG A 29 -6.02 4.04 5.58
N GLN A 30 -5.79 2.77 5.89
CA GLN A 30 -6.87 1.81 6.05
C GLN A 30 -7.96 2.52 6.85
N ASN A 31 -9.05 2.87 6.18
CA ASN A 31 -10.15 3.51 6.85
C ASN A 31 -10.70 2.44 7.77
N VAL A 32 -10.51 2.62 9.07
CA VAL A 32 -11.09 1.76 10.09
C VAL A 32 -12.55 2.19 10.14
N VAL A 33 -13.36 1.65 9.21
CA VAL A 33 -14.76 2.06 8.93
C VAL A 33 -15.68 1.81 10.15
N SER A 34 -15.19 1.10 11.16
CA SER A 34 -15.89 0.81 12.42
C SER A 34 -14.88 0.76 13.56
N ASN A 35 -15.27 1.02 14.81
CA ASN A 35 -14.47 0.69 15.99
C ASN A 35 -14.21 -0.84 15.97
N ILE A 36 -13.15 -1.27 15.29
CA ILE A 36 -12.77 -2.67 15.24
C ILE A 36 -12.07 -2.97 16.56
N ASP A 37 -12.71 -3.81 17.35
CA ASP A 37 -12.11 -4.36 18.54
C ASP A 37 -10.81 -5.08 18.15
N VAL A 38 -9.69 -4.60 18.66
CA VAL A 38 -8.34 -5.15 18.40
C VAL A 38 -8.16 -6.57 18.94
N GLN A 39 -9.08 -7.04 19.79
CA GLN A 39 -9.12 -8.43 20.26
C GLN A 39 -9.80 -9.37 19.26
N VAL A 40 -10.46 -8.83 18.23
CA VAL A 40 -11.19 -9.61 17.23
C VAL A 40 -10.38 -9.68 15.93
N PRO A 41 -10.23 -10.87 15.32
CA PRO A 41 -9.59 -11.00 14.02
C PRO A 41 -10.24 -10.09 12.96
N ALA A 42 -9.43 -9.50 12.09
CA ALA A 42 -9.86 -8.59 11.03
C ALA A 42 -9.26 -8.99 9.67
N MET A 43 -9.87 -8.51 8.58
CA MET A 43 -9.38 -8.67 7.21
C MET A 43 -9.53 -7.37 6.40
N THR A 44 -8.93 -7.31 5.21
CA THR A 44 -9.00 -6.14 4.31
C THR A 44 -9.99 -6.40 3.18
N ASP A 45 -10.87 -5.45 2.89
CA ASP A 45 -11.79 -5.53 1.74
C ASP A 45 -11.12 -5.08 0.42
N ALA A 46 -11.83 -5.21 -0.71
CA ALA A 46 -11.32 -4.83 -2.03
C ALA A 46 -11.01 -3.33 -2.19
N SER A 47 -11.57 -2.49 -1.33
CA SER A 47 -11.33 -1.03 -1.31
C SER A 47 -10.17 -0.64 -0.40
N GLY A 48 -9.62 -1.58 0.36
CA GLY A 48 -8.53 -1.36 1.31
C GLY A 48 -8.99 -0.98 2.72
N ASN A 49 -10.26 -1.16 3.06
CA ASN A 49 -10.77 -0.92 4.42
C ASN A 49 -10.52 -2.15 5.31
N VAL A 50 -10.31 -1.91 6.60
CA VAL A 50 -10.24 -2.98 7.59
C VAL A 50 -11.67 -3.29 8.04
N ILE A 51 -12.04 -4.56 7.97
CA ILE A 51 -13.36 -5.09 8.34
C ILE A 51 -13.18 -6.28 9.30
N PRO A 52 -14.20 -6.64 10.10
CA PRO A 52 -14.16 -7.87 10.89
C PRO A 52 -13.90 -9.10 10.02
N PHE A 53 -13.18 -10.08 10.56
CA PHE A 53 -12.88 -11.31 9.83
C PHE A 53 -14.15 -12.10 9.51
N ASP A 54 -14.28 -12.50 8.24
CA ASP A 54 -15.36 -13.34 7.73
C ASP A 54 -14.75 -14.55 7.01
N ALA A 55 -14.82 -15.72 7.66
CA ALA A 55 -14.27 -16.96 7.14
C ALA A 55 -14.87 -17.37 5.77
N THR A 56 -16.10 -16.92 5.46
CA THR A 56 -16.75 -17.24 4.18
C THR A 56 -16.13 -16.49 2.99
N LYS A 57 -15.41 -15.40 3.27
CA LYS A 57 -14.74 -14.55 2.28
C LYS A 57 -13.25 -14.81 2.17
N VAL A 58 -12.72 -15.73 2.96
CA VAL A 58 -11.32 -16.15 2.86
C VAL A 58 -11.17 -17.03 1.63
N TYR A 59 -10.18 -16.73 0.79
CA TYR A 59 -9.85 -17.59 -0.34
C TYR A 59 -9.32 -18.94 0.17
N GLN A 60 -10.07 -20.00 -0.11
CA GLN A 60 -9.72 -21.37 0.25
C GLN A 60 -9.08 -22.06 -0.95
N ASP A 61 -7.76 -22.01 -1.04
CA ASP A 61 -6.98 -22.60 -2.14
C ASP A 61 -7.25 -24.11 -2.30
N ALA A 62 -7.41 -24.84 -1.18
CA ALA A 62 -7.74 -26.27 -1.19
C ALA A 62 -9.11 -26.53 -1.86
N THR A 63 -10.15 -25.80 -1.45
CA THR A 63 -11.49 -25.89 -2.04
C THR A 63 -11.47 -25.47 -3.52
N ALA A 64 -10.73 -24.42 -3.88
CA ALA A 64 -10.58 -23.99 -5.27
C ALA A 64 -9.85 -25.03 -6.15
N LYS A 65 -8.97 -25.83 -5.54
CA LYS A 65 -8.27 -26.95 -6.18
C LYS A 65 -9.01 -28.29 -6.10
N GLY A 66 -10.19 -28.31 -5.48
CA GLY A 66 -11.02 -29.52 -5.34
C GLY A 66 -10.42 -30.59 -4.41
N LEU A 67 -9.61 -30.17 -3.45
CA LEU A 67 -9.00 -31.02 -2.42
C LEU A 67 -9.86 -31.12 -1.16
#